data_AF-A0A1S3H6R0-F1
#
_entry.id   AF-A0A1S3H6R0-F1
#
_cell.length_a   1.000
_cell.length_b   1.000
_cell.length_c   1.000
_cell.angle_alpha   90.00
_cell.angle_beta   90.00
_cell.angle_gamma   90.00
#
_symmetry.space_group_name_H-M   'P 1'
#
loop_
_entity.id
_entity.type
_entity.pdbx_description
1 polymer ?
#
loop_
_entity_poly.entity_id
_entity_poly.type
_entity_poly.pdbx_seq_one_letter_code
_entity_poly.pdbx_strand_id
1 'polypeptide(L)'
;MDISSLCIVVIVTFLASIAFLSVIKKKVSGSGTNASGRDIPGLKVSHAQHGNLDLITKHGGFNGFLLWLHQQYGPIAKFWFGEQMVVSIASPQLFKETSRMFDRPGK
;
A
#
# COMPACT_ATOMS: atom_id res chain seq x y z
N MET A 1 49.10 -0.97 8.14
CA MET A 1 47.71 -1.37 8.46
C MET A 1 47.74 -2.85 8.70
N ASP A 2 47.57 -3.24 9.96
CA ASP A 2 47.49 -4.61 10.43
C ASP A 2 46.22 -5.30 9.93
N ILE A 3 46.32 -6.60 9.69
CA ILE A 3 45.22 -7.44 9.18
C ILE A 3 44.00 -7.38 10.11
N SER A 4 44.24 -7.26 11.43
CA SER A 4 43.22 -7.04 12.46
C SER A 4 42.40 -5.77 12.21
N SER A 5 43.05 -4.63 11.96
CA SER A 5 42.35 -3.38 11.68
C SER A 5 41.54 -3.43 10.38
N LEU A 6 42.04 -4.11 9.33
CA LEU A 6 41.31 -4.26 8.06
C LEU A 6 40.04 -5.11 8.24
N CYS A 7 40.12 -6.21 9.01
CA CYS A 7 38.97 -7.06 9.31
C CYS A 7 37.87 -6.32 10.06
N ILE A 8 38.22 -5.46 11.03
CA ILE A 8 37.24 -4.69 11.81
C ILE A 8 36.46 -3.72 10.91
N VAL A 9 37.13 -3.02 10.00
CA VAL A 9 36.48 -2.06 9.09
C VAL A 9 35.51 -2.75 8.13
N VAL A 10 35.87 -3.93 7.60
CA VAL A 10 35.00 -4.70 6.70
C VAL A 10 33.75 -5.21 7.44
N ILE A 11 33.89 -5.69 8.68
CA ILE A 11 32.75 -6.17 9.47
C ILE A 11 31.79 -5.02 9.80
N VAL A 12 32.30 -3.87 10.24
CA VAL A 12 31.46 -2.72 10.62
C VAL A 12 30.67 -2.19 9.42
N THR A 13 31.31 -2.07 8.25
CA THR A 13 30.65 -1.60 7.03
C THR A 13 29.61 -2.59 6.50
N PHE A 14 29.86 -3.90 6.61
CA PHE A 14 28.90 -4.94 6.25
C PHE A 14 27.68 -4.95 7.18
N LEU A 15 27.88 -4.83 8.50
CA LEU A 15 26.80 -4.74 9.48
C LEU A 15 25.94 -3.49 9.27
N ALA A 16 26.56 -2.33 8.97
CA ALA A 16 25.83 -1.11 8.63
C ALA A 16 24.98 -1.28 7.37
N SER A 17 25.49 -1.99 6.36
CA SER A 17 24.76 -2.27 5.11
C SER A 17 23.56 -3.21 5.33
N ILE A 18 23.70 -4.24 6.16
CA ILE A 18 22.59 -5.14 6.55
C ILE A 18 21.51 -4.38 7.33
N ALA A 19 21.92 -3.52 8.28
CA ALA A 19 21.00 -2.70 9.04
C ALA A 19 20.23 -1.73 8.12
N PHE A 20 20.92 -1.11 7.16
CA PHE A 20 20.32 -0.20 6.18
C PHE A 20 19.29 -0.92 5.28
N LEU A 21 19.61 -2.11 4.78
CA LEU A 21 18.68 -2.95 4.01
C LEU A 21 17.45 -3.36 4.85
N SER A 22 17.63 -3.61 6.15
CA SER A 22 16.54 -3.95 7.06
C SER A 22 15.59 -2.77 7.29
N VAL A 23 16.12 -1.54 7.36
CA VAL A 23 15.32 -0.31 7.44
C VAL A 23 14.50 -0.10 6.15
N ILE A 24 15.10 -0.34 4.98
CA ILE A 24 14.40 -0.25 3.69
C ILE A 24 13.28 -1.30 3.61
N LYS A 25 13.56 -2.57 3.96
CA LYS A 25 12.55 -3.63 3.96
C LYS A 25 11.41 -3.34 4.95
N LYS A 26 11.70 -2.80 6.14
CA LYS A 26 10.68 -2.44 7.13
C LYS A 26 9.79 -1.28 6.65
N LYS A 27 10.33 -0.35 5.85
CA LYS A 27 9.57 0.76 5.26
C LYS A 27 8.72 0.32 4.06
N VAL A 28 9.12 -0.73 3.36
CA VAL A 28 8.37 -1.34 2.23
C VAL A 28 7.37 -2.40 2.70
N SER A 29 7.56 -3.01 3.87
CA SER A 29 6.61 -3.94 4.48
C SER A 29 5.54 -3.20 5.28
N GLY A 30 4.80 -2.33 4.60
CA GLY A 30 3.54 -1.82 5.08
C GLY A 30 2.46 -2.90 4.94
N SER A 31 2.21 -3.64 6.01
CA SER A 31 0.96 -4.37 6.26
C SER A 31 0.57 -5.49 5.26
N GLY A 32 1.19 -6.67 5.42
CA GLY A 32 0.60 -7.92 4.97
C GLY A 32 -0.44 -8.42 5.97
N THR A 33 -1.72 -8.23 5.67
CA THR A 33 -2.86 -8.79 6.41
C THR A 33 -2.81 -10.32 6.41
N ASN A 34 -3.06 -10.95 7.57
CA ASN A 34 -3.46 -12.36 7.67
C ASN A 34 -4.77 -12.55 6.89
N ALA A 35 -4.69 -12.97 5.63
CA ALA A 35 -5.85 -13.21 4.79
C ALA A 35 -6.40 -14.63 5.05
N SER A 36 -7.44 -14.71 5.88
CA SER A 36 -8.47 -15.71 5.60
C SER A 36 -9.14 -15.26 4.29
N GLY A 37 -9.12 -16.10 3.26
CA GLY A 37 -9.30 -15.71 1.85
C GLY A 37 -10.69 -15.23 1.39
N ARG A 38 -11.38 -14.39 2.17
CA ARG A 38 -12.70 -13.82 1.82
C ARG A 38 -12.78 -12.29 1.85
N ASP A 39 -11.73 -11.57 2.24
CA ASP A 39 -11.78 -10.10 2.34
C ASP A 39 -11.06 -9.40 1.19
N ILE A 40 -11.62 -8.28 0.73
CA ILE A 40 -10.99 -7.43 -0.31
C ILE A 40 -9.76 -6.75 0.32
N PRO A 41 -8.56 -6.86 -0.27
CA PRO A 41 -7.36 -6.17 0.23
C PRO A 41 -7.59 -4.66 0.34
N GLY A 42 -6.99 -4.00 1.33
CA GLY A 42 -7.07 -2.55 1.43
C GLY A 42 -6.98 -2.02 2.85
N LEU A 43 -7.38 -0.76 3.00
CA LEU A 43 -7.35 -0.04 4.26
C LEU A 43 -8.53 -0.41 5.15
N LYS A 44 -8.27 -0.44 6.45
CA LYS A 44 -9.31 -0.39 7.47
C LYS A 44 -9.75 1.07 7.66
N VAL A 45 -10.96 1.25 8.18
CA VAL A 45 -11.45 2.57 8.56
C VAL A 45 -10.49 3.20 9.59
N SER A 46 -9.96 4.39 9.30
CA SER A 46 -9.13 5.13 10.27
C SER A 46 -9.96 5.98 11.22
N HIS A 47 -11.01 6.62 10.72
CA HIS A 47 -11.94 7.43 11.50
C HIS A 47 -13.39 7.09 11.16
N ALA A 48 -14.26 7.04 12.16
CA ALA A 48 -15.66 6.63 11.98
C ALA A 48 -16.41 7.51 10.97
N GLN A 49 -16.24 8.84 11.05
CA GLN A 49 -16.93 9.81 10.19
C GLN A 49 -16.14 10.19 8.94
N HIS A 50 -14.81 10.25 9.04
CA HIS A 50 -13.93 10.75 7.97
C HIS A 50 -13.26 9.65 7.16
N GLY A 51 -13.47 8.37 7.50
CA GLY A 51 -12.84 7.26 6.78
C GLY A 51 -11.32 7.42 6.74
N ASN A 52 -10.76 7.43 5.53
CA ASN A 52 -9.34 7.58 5.22
C ASN A 52 -8.99 8.94 4.55
N LEU A 53 -9.78 10.00 4.75
CA LEU A 53 -9.58 11.30 4.09
C LEU A 53 -8.22 11.95 4.40
N ASP A 54 -7.64 11.71 5.57
CA ASP A 54 -6.31 12.24 5.93
C ASP A 54 -5.22 11.68 5.03
N LEU A 55 -5.34 10.42 4.61
CA LEU A 55 -4.39 9.81 3.68
C LEU A 55 -4.52 10.42 2.28
N ILE A 56 -5.73 10.77 1.86
CA ILE A 56 -5.95 11.47 0.58
C ILE A 56 -5.19 12.80 0.57
N THR A 57 -5.30 13.58 1.64
CA THR A 57 -4.58 14.85 1.77
C THR A 57 -3.06 14.63 1.86
N LYS A 58 -2.61 13.64 2.64
CA LYS A 58 -1.19 13.30 2.83
C LYS A 58 -0.48 12.92 1.53
N HIS A 59 -1.18 12.27 0.60
CA HIS A 59 -0.63 11.82 -0.68
C HIS A 59 -0.81 12.84 -1.82
N GLY A 60 -1.11 14.11 -1.51
CA GLY A 60 -1.21 15.18 -2.50
C GLY A 60 -2.52 15.17 -3.28
N GLY A 61 -3.59 14.65 -2.67
CA GLY A 61 -4.91 14.54 -3.27
C GLY A 61 -5.23 13.13 -3.78
N PHE A 62 -6.41 13.02 -4.39
CA PHE A 62 -7.02 11.72 -4.69
C PHE A 62 -6.19 10.87 -5.68
N ASN A 63 -5.62 11.50 -6.72
CA ASN A 63 -4.80 10.78 -7.70
C ASN A 63 -3.55 10.15 -7.07
N GLY A 64 -2.79 10.93 -6.29
CA GLY A 64 -1.59 10.44 -5.61
C GLY A 64 -1.91 9.38 -4.57
N PHE A 65 -3.03 9.53 -3.87
CA PHE A 65 -3.54 8.50 -2.97
C PHE A 65 -3.87 7.19 -3.67
N LEU A 66 -4.59 7.22 -4.80
CA LEU A 66 -4.94 6.00 -5.55
C LEU A 66 -3.70 5.30 -6.11
N LEU A 67 -2.72 6.05 -6.61
CA LEU A 67 -1.43 5.49 -7.05
C LEU A 67 -0.74 4.75 -5.89
N TRP A 68 -0.64 5.38 -4.73
CA TRP A 68 -0.06 4.76 -3.55
C TRP A 68 -0.87 3.53 -3.09
N LEU A 69 -2.20 3.62 -3.04
CA LEU A 69 -3.09 2.55 -2.62
C LEU A 69 -2.88 1.29 -3.47
N HIS A 70 -2.85 1.45 -4.80
CA HIS A 70 -2.68 0.33 -5.73
C HIS A 70 -1.24 -0.20 -5.79
N GLN A 71 -0.24 0.63 -5.46
CA GLN A 71 1.12 0.15 -5.21
C GLN A 71 1.20 -0.76 -3.97
N GLN A 72 0.39 -0.51 -2.93
CA GLN A 72 0.40 -1.31 -1.69
C GLN A 72 -0.46 -2.57 -1.76
N TYR A 73 -1.69 -2.47 -2.29
CA TYR A 73 -2.71 -3.51 -2.18
C TYR A 73 -3.01 -4.23 -3.49
N GLY A 74 -2.40 -3.80 -4.60
CA GLY A 74 -2.55 -4.42 -5.91
C GLY A 74 -3.73 -3.85 -6.72
N PRO A 75 -4.22 -4.58 -7.74
CA PRO A 75 -5.14 -4.03 -8.75
C PRO A 75 -6.57 -3.78 -8.25
N ILE A 76 -6.96 -4.36 -7.12
CA ILE A 76 -8.23 -4.10 -6.42
C ILE A 76 -7.89 -3.77 -4.97
N ALA A 77 -8.38 -2.64 -4.48
CA ALA A 77 -8.15 -2.21 -3.11
C ALA A 77 -9.39 -1.52 -2.52
N LYS A 78 -9.71 -1.80 -1.26
CA LYS A 78 -10.76 -1.08 -0.51
C LYS A 78 -10.20 0.04 0.35
N PHE A 79 -10.97 1.10 0.52
CA PHE A 79 -10.72 2.16 1.49
C PHE A 79 -12.05 2.79 1.91
N TRP A 80 -12.03 3.67 2.91
CA TRP A 80 -13.20 4.37 3.42
C TRP A 80 -13.16 5.84 3.00
N PHE A 81 -14.19 6.31 2.29
CA PHE A 81 -14.39 7.71 1.94
C PHE A 81 -15.53 8.27 2.80
N GLY A 82 -15.17 8.98 3.87
CA GLY A 82 -16.12 9.25 4.94
C GLY A 82 -16.64 7.94 5.56
N GLU A 83 -17.96 7.80 5.63
CA GLU A 83 -18.64 6.61 6.18
C GLU A 83 -18.86 5.51 5.13
N GLN A 84 -18.47 5.72 3.87
CA GLN A 84 -18.69 4.78 2.79
C GLN A 84 -17.45 3.94 2.49
N MET A 85 -17.61 2.62 2.45
CA MET A 85 -16.56 1.72 1.96
C MET A 85 -16.57 1.72 0.43
N VAL A 86 -15.43 2.06 -0.16
CA VAL A 86 -15.22 2.17 -1.59
C VAL A 86 -14.21 1.12 -2.03
N VAL A 87 -14.51 0.46 -3.16
CA VAL A 87 -13.58 -0.45 -3.84
C VAL A 87 -13.03 0.26 -5.07
N SER A 88 -11.71 0.43 -5.10
CA SER A 88 -10.98 0.98 -6.23
C SER A 88 -10.43 -0.13 -7.12
N ILE A 89 -10.52 0.05 -8.44
CA ILE A 89 -10.04 -0.88 -9.46
C ILE A 89 -9.05 -0.13 -10.37
N ALA A 90 -7.82 -0.63 -10.46
CA ALA A 90 -6.76 -0.05 -11.30
C ALA A 90 -6.38 -0.91 -12.51
N SER A 91 -7.08 -2.02 -12.76
CA SER A 91 -6.86 -2.88 -13.92
C SER A 91 -7.93 -2.66 -14.99
N PRO A 92 -7.55 -2.37 -16.24
CA PRO A 92 -8.49 -2.28 -17.36
C PRO A 92 -9.29 -3.57 -17.58
N GLN A 93 -8.68 -4.74 -17.36
CA GLN A 93 -9.33 -6.04 -17.51
C GLN A 93 -10.44 -6.21 -16.46
N LEU A 94 -10.13 -5.96 -15.20
CA LEU A 94 -11.10 -6.05 -14.10
C LEU A 94 -12.20 -4.98 -14.22
N PHE A 95 -11.84 -3.78 -14.67
CA PHE A 95 -12.82 -2.73 -14.93
C PHE A 95 -13.85 -3.18 -15.99
N LYS A 96 -13.39 -3.83 -17.07
CA LYS A 96 -14.25 -4.39 -18.12
C LYS A 96 -15.21 -5.46 -17.59
N GLU A 97 -14.77 -6.28 -16.63
CA GLU A 97 -15.66 -7.28 -15.98
C GLU A 97 -16.76 -6.61 -15.16
N THR A 98 -16.45 -5.49 -14.51
CA THR A 98 -17.39 -4.74 -13.67
C THR A 98 -18.18 -3.66 -14.42
N SER A 99 -17.88 -3.41 -15.70
CA SER A 99 -18.43 -2.25 -16.43
C SER A 99 -19.95 -2.25 -16.47
N ARG A 100 -20.55 -3.45 -16.51
CA ARG A 100 -22.01 -3.64 -16.50
C ARG A 100 -22.71 -3.07 -15.25
N MET A 101 -22.00 -2.90 -14.14
CA MET A 101 -22.55 -2.27 -12.93
C MET A 101 -22.77 -0.76 -13.10
N PHE A 102 -22.05 -0.14 -14.03
CA PHE A 102 -22.12 1.29 -14.31
C PHE A 102 -22.97 1.61 -15.54
N ASP A 103 -23.48 0.59 -16.23
CA ASP A 103 -24.43 0.79 -17.32
C ASP A 103 -25.70 1.41 -16.74
N ARG A 104 -26.14 2.51 -17.35
CA ARG A 104 -27.41 3.15 -16.98
C ARG A 104 -28.53 2.13 -17.22
N PRO A 105 -29.34 1.76 -16.21
CA PRO A 105 -30.51 0.93 -16.45
C PRO A 105 -31.41 1.64 -17.46
N GLY A 106 -31.84 0.88 -18.47
CA GLY A 106 -32.52 1.40 -19.65
C GLY A 106 -33.73 2.28 -19.32
N LYS A 107 -34.04 3.20 -20.24
CA LYS A 107 -35.45 3.57 -20.44
C LYS A 107 -36.24 2.35 -20.85
#